data_AF-A0A7C5FEY9-F1
#
_entry.id   AF-A0A7C5FEY9-F1
#
_cell.length_a   1.000
_cell.length_b   1.000
_cell.length_c   1.000
_cell.angle_alpha   90.00
_cell.angle_beta   90.00
_cell.angle_gamma   90.00
#
_symmetry.space_group_name_H-M   'P 1'
#
loop_
_entity.id
_entity.type
_entity.pdbx_description
1 polymer ?
#
loop_
_entity_poly.entity_id
_entity_poly.type
_entity_poly.pdbx_seq_one_letter_code
_entity_poly.pdbx_strand_id
1 'polypeptide(L)'
;IIAGNRRYTAAKNLGLKEIPAIIKDLSDKDAFIIAIIENLQRKNLNPIEEAEAFKRLTIEFGYTQEEVAKFIGKDKTTVSNALRLLNLPDNIKQAISKGLITSTQARTLLAVEKEELRQDLFKQILTNKLSVREIENKVKKVSKKIKIDPFVLEVEEKLQKILGTRVKIFNKRGNKGKIVIEYYSLDDLDRILKTIK
;
A
#
# COMPACT_ATOMS: atom_id res chain seq x y z
N ILE A 1 -30.11 12.26 16.37
CA ILE A 1 -30.14 10.80 16.64
C ILE A 1 -28.73 10.26 16.48
N ILE A 2 -28.19 9.66 17.55
CA ILE A 2 -26.79 9.19 17.58
C ILE A 2 -26.67 7.82 16.90
N ALA A 3 -27.61 6.90 17.17
CA ALA A 3 -27.67 5.58 16.55
C ALA A 3 -29.11 5.22 16.17
N GLY A 4 -29.29 4.47 15.09
CA GLY A 4 -30.60 3.95 14.70
C GLY A 4 -31.43 4.85 13.77
N ASN A 5 -30.81 5.71 12.95
CA ASN A 5 -31.51 6.54 11.97
C ASN A 5 -32.52 5.77 11.10
N ARG A 6 -32.21 4.54 10.66
CA ARG A 6 -33.15 3.70 9.91
C ARG A 6 -34.42 3.36 10.69
N ARG A 7 -34.30 3.06 11.99
CA ARG A 7 -35.44 2.74 12.87
C ARG A 7 -36.29 3.97 13.12
N TYR A 8 -35.66 5.13 13.31
CA TYR A 8 -36.37 6.40 13.43
C TYR A 8 -37.14 6.74 12.15
N THR A 9 -36.52 6.66 10.97
CA THR A 9 -37.19 6.93 9.70
C THR A 9 -38.37 5.98 9.48
N ALA A 10 -38.20 4.69 9.79
CA ALA A 10 -39.30 3.73 9.71
C ALA A 10 -40.45 4.08 10.67
N ALA A 11 -40.15 4.42 11.92
CA ALA A 11 -41.16 4.83 12.90
C ALA A 11 -41.91 6.09 12.48
N LYS A 12 -41.18 7.07 11.92
CA LYS A 12 -41.75 8.30 11.36
C LYS A 12 -42.67 8.01 10.17
N ASN A 13 -42.26 7.13 9.26
CA ASN A 13 -43.08 6.72 8.11
C ASN A 13 -44.34 5.95 8.52
N LEU A 14 -44.28 5.22 9.64
CA LEU A 14 -45.43 4.53 10.24
C LEU A 14 -46.32 5.46 11.07
N GLY A 15 -45.98 6.75 11.19
CA GLY A 15 -46.76 7.72 11.96
C GLY A 15 -46.74 7.50 13.47
N LEU A 16 -45.75 6.76 14.00
CA LEU A 16 -45.61 6.58 15.44
C LEU A 16 -45.33 7.91 16.12
N LYS A 17 -46.16 8.28 17.10
CA LYS A 17 -46.02 9.52 17.87
C LYS A 17 -44.90 9.45 18.90
N GLU A 18 -44.61 8.27 19.40
CA GLU A 18 -43.61 8.02 20.44
C GLU A 18 -42.75 6.82 20.06
N ILE A 19 -41.47 6.88 20.44
CA ILE A 19 -40.52 5.78 20.27
C ILE A 19 -39.69 5.60 21.53
N PRO A 20 -39.37 4.35 21.91
CA PRO A 20 -38.45 4.11 23.02
C PRO A 20 -37.06 4.60 22.63
N ALA A 21 -36.49 5.47 23.47
CA ALA A 21 -35.15 6.03 23.28
C ALA A 21 -34.41 6.10 24.60
N ILE A 22 -33.08 5.94 24.55
CA ILE A 22 -32.20 6.20 25.67
C ILE A 22 -31.67 7.62 25.48
N ILE A 23 -32.03 8.52 26.39
CA ILE A 23 -31.52 9.90 26.40
C ILE A 23 -30.17 9.90 27.10
N LYS A 24 -29.17 10.47 26.44
CA LYS A 24 -27.83 10.68 27.00
C LYS A 24 -27.42 12.12 26.77
N ASP A 25 -26.99 12.81 27.82
CA ASP A 25 -26.35 14.10 27.70
C ASP A 25 -24.89 13.90 27.26
N LEU A 26 -24.61 14.27 26.02
CA LEU A 26 -23.33 14.09 25.37
C LEU A 26 -22.99 15.36 24.60
N SER A 27 -21.70 15.71 24.54
CA SER A 27 -21.25 16.75 23.62
C SER A 27 -21.42 16.29 22.17
N ASP A 28 -21.49 17.22 21.22
CA ASP A 28 -21.54 16.89 19.78
C ASP A 28 -20.36 16.01 19.36
N LYS A 29 -19.19 16.22 19.97
CA LYS A 29 -17.98 15.43 19.76
C LYS A 29 -18.18 13.98 20.21
N ASP A 30 -18.67 13.78 21.43
CA ASP A 30 -18.90 12.45 22.00
C ASP A 30 -20.01 11.69 21.25
N ALA A 31 -21.07 12.41 20.86
CA ALA A 31 -22.13 11.89 20.03
C ALA A 31 -21.60 11.38 18.67
N PHE A 32 -20.71 12.14 18.03
CA PHE A 32 -20.10 11.75 16.76
C PHE A 32 -19.18 10.53 16.90
N ILE A 33 -18.37 10.49 17.96
CA ILE A 33 -17.49 9.34 18.25
C ILE A 33 -18.31 8.06 18.44
N ILE A 34 -19.37 8.12 19.23
CA ILE A 34 -20.26 6.97 19.45
C ILE A 34 -20.89 6.51 18.14
N ALA A 35 -21.30 7.45 17.27
CA ALA A 35 -21.83 7.12 15.97
C ALA A 35 -20.78 6.42 15.07
N ILE A 36 -19.52 6.86 15.08
CA ILE A 36 -18.43 6.18 14.34
C ILE A 36 -18.22 4.76 14.88
N ILE A 37 -18.13 4.59 16.20
CA ILE A 37 -17.89 3.29 16.83
C ILE A 37 -19.03 2.30 16.53
N GLU A 38 -20.29 2.75 16.56
CA GLU A 38 -21.44 1.90 16.19
C GLU A 38 -21.40 1.48 14.72
N ASN A 39 -21.03 2.39 13.81
CA ASN A 39 -20.87 2.07 12.40
C ASN A 39 -19.72 1.07 12.18
N LEU A 40 -18.61 1.21 12.91
CA LEU A 40 -17.45 0.31 12.85
C LEU A 40 -17.76 -1.11 13.34
N GLN A 41 -18.69 -1.28 14.28
CA GLN A 41 -19.09 -2.59 14.79
C GLN A 41 -20.01 -3.36 13.82
N ARG A 42 -20.37 -2.80 12.65
CA ARG A 42 -21.17 -3.51 11.65
C ARG A 42 -20.34 -4.56 10.93
N LYS A 43 -20.88 -5.78 10.85
CA LYS A 43 -20.22 -6.95 10.23
C LYS A 43 -19.91 -6.82 8.73
N ASN A 44 -20.46 -5.82 8.04
CA ASN A 44 -20.37 -5.68 6.57
C ASN A 44 -19.56 -4.45 6.12
N LEU A 45 -18.82 -3.79 7.02
CA LEU A 45 -18.04 -2.61 6.64
C LEU A 45 -16.89 -3.03 5.71
N ASN A 46 -16.68 -2.28 4.63
CA ASN A 46 -15.58 -2.60 3.73
C ASN A 46 -14.23 -2.14 4.34
N PRO A 47 -13.09 -2.78 4.00
CA PRO A 47 -11.81 -2.47 4.64
C PRO A 47 -11.31 -1.03 4.43
N ILE A 48 -11.76 -0.34 3.37
CA ILE A 48 -11.41 1.07 3.11
C ILE A 48 -12.24 2.00 3.97
N GLU A 49 -13.54 1.77 4.10
CA GLU A 49 -14.42 2.50 5.03
C GLU A 49 -13.95 2.37 6.48
N GLU A 50 -13.51 1.17 6.87
CA GLU A 50 -12.92 0.93 8.20
C GLU A 50 -11.68 1.80 8.40
N ALA A 51 -10.77 1.81 7.43
CA ALA A 51 -9.57 2.62 7.48
C ALA A 51 -9.86 4.13 7.51
N GLU A 52 -10.86 4.61 6.76
CA GLU A 52 -11.30 6.00 6.78
C GLU A 52 -11.88 6.39 8.14
N ALA A 53 -12.71 5.54 8.74
CA ALA A 53 -13.24 5.77 10.09
C ALA A 53 -12.11 5.84 11.13
N PHE A 54 -11.11 4.95 11.06
CA PHE A 54 -9.93 5.04 11.92
C PHE A 54 -9.13 6.32 11.68
N LYS A 55 -8.98 6.75 10.42
CA LYS A 55 -8.27 8.00 10.08
C LYS A 55 -8.98 9.21 10.68
N ARG A 56 -10.31 9.24 10.66
CA ARG A 56 -11.06 10.31 11.34
C ARG A 56 -10.79 10.33 12.83
N LEU A 57 -10.93 9.17 13.50
CA LEU A 57 -10.67 9.08 14.94
C LEU A 57 -9.26 9.55 15.32
N THR A 58 -8.24 9.24 14.51
CA THR A 58 -6.86 9.64 14.82
C THR A 58 -6.54 11.08 14.44
N ILE A 59 -6.94 11.55 13.27
CA ILE A 59 -6.58 12.89 12.76
C ILE A 59 -7.54 13.97 13.25
N GLU A 60 -8.85 13.73 13.16
CA GLU A 60 -9.87 14.74 13.49
C GLU A 60 -10.14 14.80 15.00
N PHE A 61 -10.10 13.67 15.69
CA PHE A 61 -10.42 13.60 17.14
C PHE A 61 -9.19 13.47 18.04
N GLY A 62 -8.01 13.24 17.45
CA GLY A 62 -6.73 13.19 18.17
C GLY A 62 -6.48 11.89 18.94
N TYR A 63 -7.25 10.83 18.70
CA TYR A 63 -7.02 9.55 19.38
C TYR A 63 -5.76 8.86 18.86
N THR A 64 -5.06 8.18 19.76
CA THR A 64 -3.98 7.29 19.39
C THR A 64 -4.53 6.02 18.74
N GLN A 65 -3.71 5.35 17.92
CA GLN A 65 -4.08 4.04 17.35
C GLN A 65 -4.38 2.99 18.43
N GLU A 66 -3.79 3.11 19.63
CA GLU A 66 -4.05 2.22 20.76
C GLU A 66 -5.42 2.45 21.37
N GLU A 67 -5.84 3.70 21.54
CA GLU A 67 -7.18 4.02 22.05
C GLU A 67 -8.26 3.56 21.07
N VAL A 68 -8.08 3.83 19.77
CA VAL A 68 -8.99 3.35 18.72
C VAL A 68 -9.11 1.83 18.75
N ALA A 69 -7.99 1.12 18.87
CA ALA A 69 -7.93 -0.33 18.95
C ALA A 69 -8.71 -0.87 20.18
N LYS A 70 -8.55 -0.24 21.35
CA LYS A 70 -9.31 -0.57 22.56
C LYS A 70 -10.81 -0.38 22.37
N PHE A 71 -11.26 0.72 21.78
CA PHE A 71 -12.69 0.99 21.57
C PHE A 71 -13.39 -0.05 20.68
N ILE A 72 -12.66 -0.61 19.71
CA ILE A 72 -13.21 -1.59 18.77
C ILE A 72 -12.89 -3.05 19.13
N GLY A 73 -12.18 -3.29 20.23
CA GLY A 73 -11.78 -4.62 20.68
C GLY A 73 -10.83 -5.33 19.71
N LYS A 74 -9.91 -4.60 19.06
CA LYS A 74 -8.89 -5.14 18.14
C LYS A 74 -7.49 -4.75 18.59
N ASP A 75 -6.48 -5.33 17.94
CA ASP A 75 -5.07 -4.95 18.17
C ASP A 75 -4.70 -3.63 17.48
N LYS A 76 -3.78 -2.88 18.09
CA LYS A 76 -3.15 -1.69 17.50
C LYS A 76 -2.62 -1.96 16.08
N THR A 77 -2.05 -3.14 15.86
CA THR A 77 -1.52 -3.57 14.56
C THR A 77 -2.61 -3.63 13.49
N THR A 78 -3.85 -3.97 13.86
CA THR A 78 -4.99 -4.00 12.94
C THR A 78 -5.36 -2.59 12.48
N VAL A 79 -5.45 -1.64 13.42
CA VAL A 79 -5.70 -0.22 13.11
C VAL A 79 -4.60 0.33 12.21
N SER A 80 -3.33 0.08 12.55
CA SER A 80 -2.19 0.50 11.75
C SER A 80 -2.23 -0.07 10.32
N ASN A 81 -2.52 -1.36 10.19
CA ASN A 81 -2.61 -2.04 8.89
C ASN A 81 -3.76 -1.51 8.03
N ALA A 82 -4.91 -1.21 8.63
CA ALA A 82 -6.04 -0.60 7.93
C ALA A 82 -5.68 0.80 7.43
N LEU A 83 -5.13 1.67 8.29
CA LEU A 83 -4.70 3.02 7.91
C LEU A 83 -3.70 3.02 6.75
N ARG A 84 -2.78 2.05 6.72
CA ARG A 84 -1.82 1.90 5.62
C ARG A 84 -2.46 1.66 4.25
N LEU A 85 -3.66 1.08 4.19
CA LEU A 85 -4.39 0.88 2.92
C LEU A 85 -4.76 2.21 2.25
N LEU A 86 -4.93 3.28 3.02
CA LEU A 86 -5.27 4.60 2.48
C LEU A 86 -4.13 5.24 1.66
N ASN A 87 -2.90 4.74 1.82
CA ASN A 87 -1.74 5.17 1.05
C ASN A 87 -1.67 4.51 -0.33
N LEU A 88 -2.59 3.59 -0.64
CA LEU A 88 -2.67 2.98 -1.97
C LEU A 88 -3.36 3.93 -2.97
N PRO A 89 -3.01 3.85 -4.26
CA PRO A 89 -3.73 4.50 -5.34
C PRO A 89 -5.23 4.17 -5.37
N ASP A 90 -6.04 5.09 -5.88
CA ASP A 90 -7.51 4.98 -5.84
C ASP A 90 -8.04 3.74 -6.56
N ASN A 91 -7.41 3.33 -7.67
CA ASN A 91 -7.81 2.12 -8.39
C ASN A 91 -7.66 0.84 -7.54
N ILE A 92 -6.62 0.77 -6.72
CA ILE A 92 -6.38 -0.36 -5.80
C ILE A 92 -7.35 -0.28 -4.62
N LYS A 93 -7.60 0.91 -4.06
CA LYS A 93 -8.61 1.10 -3.00
C LYS A 93 -10.00 0.66 -3.44
N GLN A 94 -10.43 1.05 -4.64
CA GLN A 94 -11.71 0.61 -5.21
C GLN A 94 -11.80 -0.91 -5.38
N ALA A 95 -10.70 -1.56 -5.78
CA ALA A 95 -10.68 -3.02 -5.90
C ALA A 95 -10.80 -3.72 -4.54
N ILE A 96 -10.23 -3.16 -3.47
CA ILE A 96 -10.42 -3.64 -2.10
C ILE A 96 -11.88 -3.46 -1.66
N SER A 97 -12.47 -2.28 -1.89
CA SER A 97 -13.87 -2.01 -1.52
C SER A 97 -14.85 -2.95 -2.23
N LYS A 98 -14.56 -3.33 -3.49
CA LYS A 98 -15.35 -4.30 -4.27
C LYS A 98 -15.06 -5.76 -3.91
N GLY A 99 -14.11 -6.03 -3.01
CA GLY A 99 -13.71 -7.39 -2.64
C GLY A 99 -12.95 -8.16 -3.72
N LEU A 100 -12.43 -7.48 -4.75
CA LEU A 100 -11.66 -8.11 -5.83
C LEU A 100 -10.27 -8.57 -5.35
N ILE A 101 -9.72 -7.84 -4.37
CA ILE A 101 -8.48 -8.22 -3.69
C ILE A 101 -8.68 -8.08 -2.18
N THR A 102 -7.97 -8.92 -1.43
CA THR A 102 -7.98 -8.88 0.04
C THR A 102 -7.09 -7.76 0.58
N SER A 103 -7.38 -7.28 1.79
CA SER A 103 -6.54 -6.32 2.50
C SER A 103 -5.10 -6.82 2.69
N THR A 104 -4.91 -8.12 2.91
CA THR A 104 -3.57 -8.73 3.02
C THR A 104 -2.79 -8.69 1.71
N GLN A 105 -3.42 -9.02 0.58
CA GLN A 105 -2.78 -8.87 -0.74
C GLN A 105 -2.44 -7.39 -1.00
N ALA A 106 -3.37 -6.47 -0.74
CA ALA A 106 -3.15 -5.05 -0.94
C ALA A 106 -1.98 -4.50 -0.11
N ARG A 107 -1.81 -4.94 1.14
CA ARG A 107 -0.68 -4.53 1.99
C ARG A 107 0.67 -4.91 1.40
N THR A 108 0.78 -6.03 0.69
CA THR A 108 2.05 -6.41 0.04
C THR A 108 2.44 -5.47 -1.11
N LEU A 109 1.46 -4.82 -1.76
CA LEU A 109 1.71 -3.83 -2.81
C LEU A 109 2.34 -2.53 -2.27
N LEU A 110 2.13 -2.22 -0.99
CA LEU A 110 2.75 -1.06 -0.34
C LEU A 110 4.28 -1.17 -0.24
N ALA A 111 4.84 -2.39 -0.29
CA ALA A 111 6.27 -2.62 -0.27
C ALA A 111 6.95 -2.33 -1.63
N VAL A 112 6.18 -2.06 -2.68
CA VAL A 112 6.70 -1.72 -4.01
C VAL A 112 6.76 -0.19 -4.12
N GLU A 113 7.97 0.37 -4.18
CA GLU A 113 8.19 1.82 -4.23
C GLU A 113 7.79 2.44 -5.58
N LYS A 114 8.13 1.77 -6.69
CA LYS A 114 7.82 2.26 -8.04
C LYS A 114 6.35 1.99 -8.40
N GLU A 115 5.64 3.06 -8.73
CA GLU A 115 4.21 2.99 -9.07
C GLU A 115 3.92 2.09 -10.27
N GLU A 116 4.72 2.18 -11.34
CA GLU A 116 4.58 1.32 -12.53
C GLU A 116 4.63 -0.18 -12.19
N LEU A 117 5.59 -0.57 -11.35
CA LEU A 117 5.76 -1.95 -10.92
C LEU A 117 4.63 -2.41 -10.00
N ARG A 118 4.12 -1.50 -9.16
CA ARG A 118 2.96 -1.75 -8.31
C ARG A 118 1.72 -2.02 -9.15
N GLN A 119 1.49 -1.22 -10.19
CA GLN A 119 0.35 -1.36 -11.09
C GLN A 119 0.42 -2.64 -11.93
N ASP A 120 1.60 -3.00 -12.45
CA ASP A 120 1.79 -4.28 -13.14
C ASP A 120 1.49 -5.48 -12.23
N LEU A 121 2.02 -5.46 -11.00
CA LEU A 121 1.78 -6.50 -10.02
C LEU A 121 0.29 -6.57 -9.62
N PHE A 122 -0.38 -5.42 -9.47
CA PHE A 122 -1.82 -5.35 -9.20
C PHE A 122 -2.65 -6.00 -10.31
N LYS A 123 -2.33 -5.74 -11.59
CA LYS A 123 -2.98 -6.42 -12.73
C LYS A 123 -2.77 -7.94 -12.66
N GLN A 124 -1.55 -8.38 -12.37
CA GLN A 124 -1.26 -9.80 -12.23
C GLN A 124 -2.03 -10.47 -11.08
N ILE A 125 -2.26 -9.76 -9.97
CA ILE A 125 -3.09 -10.26 -8.85
C ILE A 125 -4.52 -10.49 -9.32
N LEU A 126 -5.10 -9.55 -10.06
CA LEU A 126 -6.47 -9.66 -10.57
C LEU A 126 -6.62 -10.79 -11.59
N THR A 127 -5.68 -10.92 -12.52
CA THR A 127 -5.76 -11.94 -13.59
C THR A 127 -5.46 -13.35 -13.08
N ASN A 128 -4.40 -13.51 -12.28
CA ASN A 128 -3.89 -14.83 -11.90
C ASN A 128 -4.32 -15.29 -10.50
N LYS A 129 -5.15 -14.49 -9.79
CA LYS A 129 -5.60 -14.77 -8.41
C LYS A 129 -4.47 -15.17 -7.47
N LEU A 130 -3.37 -14.43 -7.53
CA LEU A 130 -2.13 -14.75 -6.81
C LEU A 130 -2.35 -14.82 -5.30
N SER A 131 -1.75 -15.82 -4.66
CA SER A 131 -1.67 -15.92 -3.21
C SER A 131 -0.71 -14.88 -2.62
N VAL A 132 -0.88 -14.56 -1.34
CA VAL A 132 -0.01 -13.60 -0.62
C VAL A 132 1.46 -13.98 -0.72
N ARG A 133 1.79 -15.28 -0.60
CA ARG A 133 3.16 -15.78 -0.71
C ARG A 133 3.76 -15.57 -2.11
N GLU A 134 2.96 -15.74 -3.16
CA GLU A 134 3.41 -15.50 -4.54
C GLU A 134 3.67 -14.03 -4.80
N ILE A 135 2.82 -13.15 -4.25
CA ILE A 135 3.00 -11.71 -4.35
C ILE A 135 4.28 -11.30 -3.61
N GLU A 136 4.49 -11.73 -2.37
CA GLU A 136 5.72 -11.47 -1.61
C GLU A 136 6.98 -11.94 -2.34
N ASN A 137 6.93 -13.12 -2.97
CA ASN A 137 8.04 -13.65 -3.76
C ASN A 137 8.32 -12.78 -5.00
N LYS A 138 7.29 -12.28 -5.68
CA LYS A 138 7.44 -11.34 -6.79
C LYS A 138 8.00 -10.00 -6.32
N VAL A 139 7.50 -9.45 -5.21
CA VAL A 139 8.02 -8.22 -4.60
C VAL A 139 9.50 -8.37 -4.22
N LYS A 140 9.91 -9.50 -3.61
CA LYS A 140 11.32 -9.78 -3.27
C LYS A 140 12.22 -9.91 -4.50
N LYS A 141 11.71 -10.46 -5.62
CA LYS A 141 12.45 -10.54 -6.88
C LYS A 141 12.63 -9.15 -7.51
N VAL A 142 11.61 -8.30 -7.40
CA VAL A 142 11.65 -6.91 -7.87
C VAL A 142 12.61 -6.08 -7.03
N SER A 143 12.57 -6.18 -5.70
CA SER A 143 13.49 -5.44 -4.82
C SER A 143 14.95 -5.91 -4.92
N LYS A 144 15.18 -7.22 -5.15
CA LYS A 144 16.54 -7.74 -5.43
C LYS A 144 17.10 -7.31 -6.79
N LYS A 145 16.26 -6.95 -7.75
CA LYS A 145 16.70 -6.34 -9.02
C LYS A 145 17.06 -4.85 -8.86
N ILE A 146 16.65 -4.20 -7.76
CA ILE A 146 16.83 -2.75 -7.52
C ILE A 146 18.01 -2.44 -6.59
N LYS A 147 18.59 -3.43 -5.89
CA LYS A 147 19.93 -3.26 -5.29
C LYS A 147 21.01 -3.38 -6.37
N ILE A 148 21.13 -2.36 -7.21
CA ILE A 148 22.41 -2.08 -7.85
C ILE A 148 23.32 -1.61 -6.71
N ASP A 149 24.42 -2.33 -6.49
CA ASP A 149 25.41 -1.97 -5.48
C ASP A 149 25.95 -0.56 -5.81
N PRO A 150 25.91 0.43 -4.89
CA PRO A 150 26.43 1.76 -5.14
C PRO A 150 27.87 1.76 -5.68
N PHE A 151 28.70 0.82 -5.23
CA PHE A 151 30.05 0.63 -5.75
C PHE A 151 30.05 0.23 -7.24
N VAL A 152 29.13 -0.67 -7.63
CA VAL A 152 29.00 -1.11 -9.03
C VAL A 152 28.52 0.03 -9.91
N LEU A 153 27.61 0.88 -9.42
CA LEU A 153 27.14 2.06 -10.15
C LEU A 153 28.29 3.07 -10.36
N GLU A 154 29.07 3.33 -9.33
CA GLU A 154 30.23 4.25 -9.41
C GLU A 154 31.29 3.73 -10.40
N VAL A 155 31.57 2.42 -10.38
CA VAL A 155 32.50 1.78 -11.32
C VAL A 155 31.94 1.81 -12.74
N GLU A 156 30.63 1.61 -12.93
CA GLU A 156 29.97 1.70 -14.23
C GLU A 156 30.09 3.12 -14.81
N GLU A 157 29.81 4.17 -14.03
CA GLU A 157 29.97 5.56 -14.45
C GLU A 157 31.42 5.92 -14.80
N LYS A 158 32.39 5.45 -13.99
CA LYS A 158 33.83 5.65 -14.27
C LYS A 158 34.24 4.99 -15.57
N LEU A 159 33.82 3.74 -15.79
CA LEU A 159 34.13 3.01 -17.03
C LEU A 159 33.48 3.66 -18.25
N GLN A 160 32.24 4.15 -18.13
CA GLN A 160 31.59 4.89 -19.21
C GLN A 160 32.34 6.19 -19.55
N LYS A 161 32.82 6.94 -18.54
CA LYS A 161 33.62 8.15 -18.75
C LYS A 161 34.97 7.87 -19.41
N ILE A 162 35.66 6.80 -19.03
CA ILE A 162 36.97 6.42 -19.57
C ILE A 162 36.82 5.87 -21.00
N LEU A 163 35.89 4.94 -21.20
CA LEU A 163 35.73 4.24 -22.47
C LEU A 163 34.91 5.04 -23.48
N GLY A 164 34.15 6.05 -23.06
CA GLY A 164 33.32 6.87 -23.96
C GLY A 164 32.18 6.08 -24.63
N THR A 165 31.88 4.87 -24.15
CA THR A 165 30.80 4.03 -24.66
C THR A 165 29.94 3.52 -23.51
N ARG A 166 28.79 2.93 -23.85
CA ARG A 166 27.89 2.34 -22.86
C ARG A 166 28.51 1.08 -22.26
N VAL A 167 28.74 1.13 -20.95
CA VAL A 167 29.22 0.00 -20.15
C VAL A 167 28.09 -0.42 -19.21
N LYS A 168 27.86 -1.73 -19.07
CA LYS A 168 26.96 -2.31 -18.08
C LYS A 168 27.68 -3.36 -17.26
N ILE A 169 27.50 -3.32 -15.93
CA ILE A 169 28.10 -4.31 -15.03
C ILE A 169 27.01 -5.22 -14.45
N PHE A 170 27.12 -6.51 -14.75
CA PHE A 170 26.24 -7.54 -14.21
C PHE A 170 26.97 -8.34 -13.12
N ASN A 171 26.67 -8.04 -11.86
CA ASN A 171 27.25 -8.78 -10.74
C ASN A 171 26.44 -10.07 -10.45
N LYS A 172 27.12 -11.22 -10.34
CA LYS A 172 26.55 -12.51 -9.88
C LYS A 172 27.03 -12.81 -8.46
N ARG A 173 26.32 -13.71 -7.77
CA ARG A 173 26.72 -14.14 -6.41
C ARG A 173 28.17 -14.66 -6.39
N GLY A 174 28.92 -14.27 -5.37
CA GLY A 174 30.29 -14.76 -5.12
C GLY A 174 31.40 -13.95 -5.81
N ASN A 175 31.28 -12.62 -5.88
CA ASN A 175 32.27 -11.69 -6.46
C ASN A 175 32.65 -12.00 -7.92
N LYS A 176 31.75 -12.63 -8.67
CA LYS A 176 31.91 -12.92 -10.11
C LYS A 176 30.91 -12.09 -10.88
N GLY A 177 31.32 -11.48 -11.97
CA GLY A 177 30.44 -10.63 -12.79
C GLY A 177 30.72 -10.75 -14.27
N LYS A 178 29.93 -10.01 -15.05
CA LYS A 178 30.19 -9.74 -16.47
C LYS A 178 30.17 -8.24 -16.68
N ILE A 179 31.19 -7.72 -17.37
CA ILE A 179 31.19 -6.35 -17.88
C ILE A 179 30.82 -6.46 -19.36
N VAL A 180 29.83 -5.70 -19.79
CA VAL A 180 29.41 -5.62 -21.19
C VAL A 180 29.70 -4.21 -21.67
N ILE A 181 30.57 -4.10 -22.66
CA ILE A 181 30.94 -2.84 -23.30
C ILE A 181 30.32 -2.87 -24.70
N GLU A 182 29.43 -1.91 -24.98
CA GLU A 182 28.91 -1.70 -26.34
C GLU A 182 29.97 -0.96 -27.16
N TYR A 183 30.18 -1.40 -28.41
CA TYR A 183 30.98 -0.69 -29.40
C TYR A 183 30.10 -0.42 -30.63
N TYR A 184 30.32 0.71 -31.28
CA TYR A 184 29.46 1.17 -32.39
C TYR A 184 30.14 1.03 -33.76
N SER A 185 31.45 0.74 -33.81
CA SER A 185 32.19 0.44 -35.04
C SER A 185 33.46 -0.37 -34.74
N LEU A 186 34.13 -0.87 -35.79
CA LEU A 186 35.45 -1.53 -35.64
C LEU A 186 36.52 -0.55 -35.17
N ASP A 187 36.46 0.72 -35.58
CA ASP A 187 37.36 1.78 -35.11
C ASP A 187 37.13 2.08 -33.61
N ASP A 188 35.87 2.05 -33.17
CA ASP A 188 35.49 2.23 -31.76
C ASP A 188 36.01 1.07 -30.90
N LEU A 189 35.96 -0.16 -31.43
CA LEU A 189 36.56 -1.33 -30.77
C LEU A 189 38.08 -1.19 -30.63
N ASP A 190 38.78 -0.72 -31.67
CA ASP A 190 40.23 -0.49 -31.62
C ASP A 190 40.61 0.64 -30.64
N ARG A 191 39.78 1.70 -30.59
CA ARG A 191 39.91 2.78 -29.59
C ARG A 191 39.72 2.26 -28.17
N ILE A 192 38.69 1.43 -27.92
CA ILE A 192 38.45 0.78 -26.62
C ILE A 192 39.66 -0.08 -26.24
N LEU A 193 40.18 -0.88 -27.18
CA LEU A 193 41.36 -1.71 -26.95
C LEU A 193 42.59 -0.88 -26.56
N LYS A 194 42.84 0.24 -27.25
CA LYS A 194 43.92 1.19 -26.93
C LYS A 194 43.77 1.87 -25.57
N THR A 195 42.53 2.04 -25.10
CA THR A 195 42.23 2.70 -23.82
C THR A 195 42.42 1.75 -22.63
N ILE A 196 42.26 0.44 -22.84
CA ILE A 196 42.41 -0.59 -21.79
C ILE A 196 43.88 -1.06 -21.68
N LYS A 197 44.66 -0.91 -22.74
CA LYS A 197 46.06 -1.33 -22.86
C LYS A 197 47.00 -0.33 -22.17
#